data_AF-A0A1G4UHX5-F1
#
_entry.id   AF-A0A1G4UHX5-F1
#
_cell.length_a   1.000
_cell.length_b   1.000
_cell.length_c   1.000
_cell.angle_alpha   90.00
_cell.angle_beta   90.00
_cell.angle_gamma   90.00
#
_symmetry.space_group_name_H-M   'P 1'
#
loop_
_entity.id
_entity.type
_entity.pdbx_description
1 polymer ?
#
loop_
_entity_poly.entity_id
_entity_poly.type
_entity_poly.pdbx_seq_one_letter_code
_entity_poly.pdbx_strand_id
1 'polypeptide(L)'
;MPHLVRFLIRHALIGVGLGALFVGTLVLLDVARLGTLMTQSSSGLIALIVLICAVGITFGSVQMGFAIMLMGDDEETPGKGRRARAHAALMKPVLARIRSRSGATGHEFHRSRHL
;
A
#
# COMPACT_ATOMS: atom_id res chain seq x y z
N MET A 1 18.04 15.69 5.99
CA MET A 1 17.11 15.52 4.86
C MET A 1 15.69 15.33 5.40
N PRO A 2 14.65 15.92 4.78
CA PRO A 2 13.26 15.82 5.24
C PRO A 2 12.81 14.36 5.36
N HIS A 3 11.94 14.05 6.32
CA HIS A 3 11.58 12.67 6.68
C HIS A 3 10.89 11.91 5.53
N LEU A 4 10.11 12.62 4.70
CA LEU A 4 9.41 12.09 3.53
C LEU A 4 10.39 11.64 2.44
N VAL A 5 11.41 12.44 2.14
CA VAL A 5 12.42 12.13 1.11
C VAL A 5 13.17 10.85 1.47
N ARG A 6 13.50 10.65 2.76
CA ARG A 6 14.17 9.43 3.23
C ARG A 6 13.27 8.20 3.12
N PHE A 7 11.98 8.33 3.43
CA PHE A 7 11.00 7.25 3.28
C PHE A 7 10.86 6.83 1.82
N LEU A 8 10.76 7.82 0.94
CA LEU A 8 10.57 7.67 -0.49
C LEU A 8 11.78 6.99 -1.17
N ILE A 9 13.00 7.47 -0.88
CA ILE A 9 14.25 6.85 -1.37
C ILE A 9 14.36 5.39 -0.91
N ARG A 10 13.93 5.07 0.32
CA ARG A 10 13.99 3.69 0.82
C ARG A 10 13.10 2.75 0.00
N HIS A 11 11.91 3.18 -0.37
CA HIS A 11 11.00 2.38 -1.21
C HIS A 11 11.50 2.27 -2.64
N ALA A 12 12.06 3.35 -3.21
CA ALA A 12 12.70 3.30 -4.51
C ALA A 12 13.85 2.27 -4.54
N LEU A 13 14.71 2.25 -3.52
CA LEU A 13 15.81 1.28 -3.40
C LEU A 13 15.30 -0.16 -3.25
N ILE A 14 14.20 -0.36 -2.51
CA ILE A 14 13.55 -1.68 -2.41
C ILE A 14 13.05 -2.14 -3.79
N GLY A 15 12.39 -1.25 -4.54
CA GLY A 15 11.93 -1.57 -5.90
C GLY A 15 13.07 -1.89 -6.86
N VAL A 16 14.14 -1.09 -6.86
CA VAL A 16 15.34 -1.36 -7.68
C VAL A 16 15.97 -2.71 -7.29
N GLY A 17 16.08 -3.01 -6.00
CA GLY A 17 16.59 -4.30 -5.53
C GLY A 17 15.73 -5.48 -5.98
N LEU A 18 14.40 -5.34 -5.93
CA LEU A 18 13.46 -6.33 -6.45
C LEU A 18 13.62 -6.52 -7.97
N GLY A 19 13.80 -5.44 -8.71
CA GLY A 19 14.02 -5.47 -10.15
C GLY A 19 15.33 -6.16 -10.53
N ALA A 20 16.42 -5.89 -9.80
CA ALA A 20 17.69 -6.59 -10.00
C ALA A 20 17.57 -8.09 -9.70
N LEU A 21 16.85 -8.47 -8.63
CA LEU A 21 16.58 -9.86 -8.31
C LEU A 21 15.76 -10.53 -9.43
N PHE A 22 14.72 -9.85 -9.93
CA PHE A 22 13.90 -10.36 -11.03
C PHE A 22 14.72 -10.59 -12.31
N VAL A 23 15.54 -9.63 -12.70
CA VAL A 23 16.45 -9.78 -13.86
C VAL A 23 17.45 -10.91 -13.62
N GLY A 24 18.02 -11.02 -12.42
CA GLY A 24 18.89 -12.13 -12.04
C GLY A 24 18.22 -13.48 -12.24
N THR A 25 16.96 -13.62 -11.84
CA THR A 25 16.16 -14.83 -12.07
C THR A 25 15.93 -15.10 -13.56
N LEU A 26 15.65 -14.07 -14.38
CA LEU A 26 15.49 -14.24 -15.83
C LEU A 26 16.78 -14.75 -16.50
N VAL A 27 17.93 -14.22 -16.08
CA VAL A 27 19.25 -14.62 -16.59
C VAL A 27 19.61 -16.03 -16.12
N LEU A 28 19.36 -16.36 -14.85
CA LEU A 28 19.63 -17.68 -14.29
C LEU A 28 18.79 -18.79 -14.92
N LEU A 29 17.52 -18.52 -15.18
CA LEU A 29 16.61 -19.46 -15.85
C LEU A 29 16.76 -19.46 -17.37
N ASP A 30 17.67 -18.65 -17.91
CA ASP A 30 17.88 -18.43 -19.33
C ASP A 30 16.58 -18.20 -20.12
N VAL A 31 15.70 -17.36 -19.56
CA VAL A 31 14.39 -17.08 -20.16
C VAL A 31 14.60 -16.48 -21.55
N ALA A 32 13.97 -17.06 -22.58
CA ALA A 32 14.15 -16.67 -23.97
C ALA A 32 15.63 -16.64 -24.45
N ARG A 33 16.50 -17.45 -23.84
CA ARG A 33 17.96 -17.49 -24.08
C ARG A 33 18.69 -16.20 -23.74
N LEU A 34 18.14 -15.34 -22.87
CA LEU A 34 18.77 -14.06 -22.50
C LEU A 34 20.17 -14.22 -21.87
N GLY A 35 20.34 -15.17 -20.96
CA GLY A 35 21.63 -15.42 -20.31
C GLY A 35 22.66 -15.96 -21.31
N THR A 36 22.25 -16.86 -22.19
CA THR A 36 23.08 -17.35 -23.29
C THR A 36 23.46 -16.23 -24.26
N LEU A 37 22.53 -15.34 -24.63
CA LEU A 37 22.80 -14.20 -25.52
C LEU A 37 23.76 -13.19 -24.88
N MET A 38 23.59 -12.90 -23.59
CA MET A 38 24.48 -12.01 -22.86
C MET A 38 25.91 -12.57 -22.78
N THR A 39 26.06 -13.85 -22.45
CA THR A 39 27.40 -14.47 -22.28
C THR A 39 28.15 -14.64 -23.59
N GLN A 40 27.46 -14.84 -24.71
CA GLN A 40 28.06 -14.93 -26.04
C GLN A 40 28.38 -13.56 -26.66
N SER A 41 27.74 -12.49 -26.18
CA SER A 41 27.95 -11.14 -26.71
C SER A 41 29.12 -10.44 -26.01
N SER A 42 29.97 -9.78 -26.79
CA SER A 42 31.02 -8.89 -26.25
C SER A 42 30.47 -7.75 -25.39
N SER A 43 29.19 -7.40 -25.58
CA SER A 43 28.47 -6.36 -24.84
C SER A 43 27.57 -6.91 -23.74
N GLY A 44 27.72 -8.18 -23.34
CA GLY A 44 26.86 -8.84 -22.35
C GLY A 44 26.71 -8.10 -21.02
N LEU A 45 27.82 -7.54 -20.51
CA LEU A 45 27.82 -6.75 -19.27
C LEU A 45 26.99 -5.46 -19.40
N ILE A 46 27.11 -4.77 -20.54
CA ILE A 46 26.37 -3.54 -20.82
C ILE A 46 24.88 -3.85 -20.92
N ALA A 47 24.53 -4.92 -21.64
CA ALA A 47 23.16 -5.39 -21.74
C ALA A 47 22.58 -5.71 -20.34
N LEU A 48 23.36 -6.35 -19.46
CA LEU A 48 22.92 -6.67 -18.10
C LEU A 48 22.66 -5.40 -17.28
N ILE A 49 23.57 -4.43 -17.34
CA ILE A 49 23.42 -3.15 -16.63
C ILE A 49 22.18 -2.41 -17.13
N VAL A 50 22.02 -2.28 -18.46
CA VAL A 50 20.86 -1.60 -19.06
C VAL A 50 19.56 -2.30 -18.69
N LEU A 51 19.53 -3.63 -18.73
CA LEU A 51 18.36 -4.41 -18.36
C LEU A 51 18.00 -4.23 -16.87
N ILE A 52 18.97 -4.31 -15.97
CA ILE A 52 18.78 -4.06 -14.54
C ILE A 52 18.32 -2.62 -14.31
N CYS A 53 18.88 -1.63 -15.01
CA CYS A 53 18.45 -0.24 -14.89
C CYS A 53 17.01 -0.04 -15.37
N ALA A 54 16.65 -0.53 -16.55
CA ALA A 54 15.31 -0.37 -17.12
C ALA A 54 14.24 -1.03 -16.23
N VAL A 55 14.49 -2.28 -15.81
CA VAL A 55 13.57 -3.03 -14.94
C VAL A 55 13.59 -2.44 -13.53
N GLY A 56 14.76 -2.12 -12.99
CA GLY A 56 14.93 -1.54 -11.66
C GLY A 56 14.22 -0.20 -11.50
N ILE A 57 14.30 0.69 -12.49
CA ILE A 57 13.56 1.96 -12.48
C ILE A 57 12.04 1.69 -12.53
N THR A 58 11.60 0.72 -13.32
CA THR A 58 10.18 0.34 -13.41
C THR A 58 9.63 -0.15 -12.06
N PHE A 59 10.32 -1.11 -11.42
CA PHE A 59 9.94 -1.59 -10.08
C PHE A 59 10.10 -0.51 -9.01
N GLY A 60 11.16 0.32 -9.09
CA GLY A 60 11.38 1.48 -8.24
C GLY A 60 10.20 2.44 -8.28
N SER A 61 9.71 2.77 -9.48
CA SER A 61 8.55 3.64 -9.70
C SER A 61 7.27 3.08 -9.10
N VAL A 62 6.99 1.78 -9.31
CA VAL A 62 5.80 1.14 -8.71
C VAL A 62 5.87 1.14 -7.18
N GLN A 63 7.01 0.81 -6.60
CA GLN A 63 7.18 0.82 -5.13
C GLN A 63 7.09 2.23 -4.54
N MET A 64 7.62 3.22 -5.26
CA MET A 64 7.49 4.63 -4.92
C MET A 64 6.01 5.07 -4.91
N GLY A 65 5.24 4.72 -5.95
CA GLY A 65 3.81 4.98 -6.04
C GLY A 65 3.01 4.29 -4.93
N PHE A 66 3.33 3.02 -4.64
CA PHE A 66 2.74 2.27 -3.54
C PHE A 66 3.00 2.96 -2.18
N ALA A 67 4.22 3.43 -1.96
CA ALA A 67 4.59 4.13 -0.73
C ALA A 67 3.83 5.45 -0.56
N ILE A 68 3.59 6.18 -1.66
CA ILE A 68 2.79 7.42 -1.66
C ILE A 68 1.32 7.11 -1.33
N MET A 69 0.73 6.08 -1.96
CA MET A 69 -0.65 5.67 -1.70
C MET A 69 -0.85 5.23 -0.25
N LEU A 70 0.13 4.53 0.33
CA LEU A 70 0.07 4.09 1.73
C LEU A 70 0.23 5.25 2.73
N MET A 71 0.88 6.33 2.33
CA MET A 71 1.10 7.50 3.19
C MET A 71 -0.18 8.29 3.49
N GLY A 72 -1.21 8.15 2.64
CA GLY A 72 -2.50 8.85 2.78
C GLY A 72 -3.35 8.40 3.97
N ASP A 73 -3.11 7.20 4.51
CA ASP A 73 -3.87 6.65 5.64
C ASP A 73 -3.17 6.89 7.00
N ASP A 74 -1.92 7.35 6.98
CA ASP A 74 -1.05 7.46 8.18
C ASP A 74 -1.02 8.86 8.82
N GLU A 75 -1.69 9.86 8.25
CA GLU A 75 -1.64 11.25 8.76
C GLU A 75 -2.33 11.47 10.12
N GLU A 76 -3.00 10.46 10.71
CA GLU A 76 -3.59 10.57 12.05
C GLU A 76 -2.86 9.83 13.18
N THR A 77 -1.65 9.26 13.02
CA THR A 77 -0.93 8.72 14.20
C THR A 77 0.60 8.79 14.14
N PRO A 78 1.23 9.50 15.10
CA PRO A 78 2.67 9.42 15.30
C PRO A 78 3.03 8.09 15.96
N GLY A 79 3.57 7.16 15.17
CA GLY A 79 4.48 6.12 15.67
C GLY A 79 4.21 4.69 15.22
N LYS A 80 4.92 4.29 14.16
CA LYS A 80 5.75 3.07 14.11
C LYS A 80 5.28 1.92 15.02
N GLY A 81 4.30 1.14 14.56
CA GLY A 81 4.25 -0.34 14.59
C GLY A 81 4.38 -1.14 15.90
N ARG A 82 4.65 -0.54 17.07
CA ARG A 82 4.66 -1.25 18.37
C ARG A 82 3.51 -0.83 19.29
N ARG A 83 2.83 0.28 19.00
CA ARG A 83 1.74 0.81 19.83
C ARG A 83 0.34 0.35 19.44
N ALA A 84 0.12 -0.19 18.24
CA ALA A 84 -1.20 -0.67 17.83
C ALA A 84 -1.75 -1.76 18.78
N ARG A 85 -0.89 -2.64 19.31
CA ARG A 85 -1.29 -3.60 20.36
C ARG A 85 -1.62 -2.94 21.70
N ALA A 86 -0.96 -1.82 22.04
CA ALA A 86 -1.22 -1.08 23.28
C ALA A 86 -2.49 -0.21 23.20
N HIS A 87 -2.79 0.38 22.04
CA HIS A 87 -4.00 1.19 21.83
C HIS A 87 -5.26 0.34 21.66
N ALA A 88 -5.18 -0.83 21.04
CA ALA A 88 -6.30 -1.79 21.05
C ALA A 88 -6.65 -2.25 22.49
N ALA A 89 -5.65 -2.36 23.37
CA ALA A 89 -5.88 -2.68 24.78
C ALA A 89 -6.46 -1.50 25.60
N LEU A 90 -6.36 -0.27 25.11
CA LEU A 90 -6.88 0.95 25.75
C LEU A 90 -8.21 1.43 25.18
N MET A 91 -8.65 0.90 24.03
CA MET A 91 -10.00 1.12 23.52
C MET A 91 -11.00 0.44 24.46
N LYS A 92 -11.49 1.19 25.44
CA LYS A 92 -12.66 0.81 26.24
C LYS A 92 -13.89 1.00 25.35
N PRO A 93 -14.58 -0.07 24.93
CA PRO A 93 -15.82 0.10 24.19
C PRO A 93 -16.82 0.85 25.07
N VAL A 94 -17.23 2.04 24.63
CA VAL A 94 -18.28 2.80 25.30
C VAL A 94 -19.61 2.28 24.76
N LEU A 95 -20.43 1.71 25.64
CA LEU A 95 -21.75 1.23 25.24
C LEU A 95 -22.65 2.45 25.01
N ALA A 96 -22.83 2.81 23.75
CA ALA A 96 -23.81 3.80 23.34
C ALA A 96 -25.22 3.22 23.59
N ARG A 97 -25.92 3.77 24.61
CA ARG A 97 -27.30 3.37 24.90
C ARG A 97 -28.21 3.87 23.78
N ILE A 98 -28.59 2.97 22.89
CA ILE A 98 -29.62 3.23 21.87
C ILE A 98 -30.96 3.38 22.59
N ARG A 99 -31.53 4.58 22.58
CA ARG A 99 -32.90 4.82 23.04
C ARG A 99 -33.84 4.30 21.96
N SER A 100 -34.39 3.10 22.14
CA SER A 100 -35.51 2.65 21.32
C SER A 100 -36.68 3.63 21.50
N ARG A 101 -37.03 4.33 20.42
CA ARG A 101 -38.25 5.13 20.33
C ARG A 101 -39.42 4.17 20.14
N SER A 102 -39.87 3.57 21.24
CA SER A 102 -41.17 2.91 21.29
C SER A 102 -42.22 3.98 21.54
N GLY A 103 -42.85 4.42 20.46
CA GLY A 103 -43.96 5.37 20.46
C GLY A 103 -44.91 5.04 19.34
N ALA A 104 -45.44 3.82 19.33
CA ALA A 104 -46.63 3.47 18.58
C ALA A 104 -47.77 3.28 19.60
N THR A 105 -48.79 4.15 19.51
CA THR A 105 -50.20 4.06 19.99
C THR A 105 -50.62 5.50 20.24
N GLY A 106 -51.36 6.19 19.37
CA GLY A 106 -52.67 5.80 18.85
C GLY A 106 -53.71 6.60 19.62
N HIS A 107 -54.25 7.67 19.02
CA HIS A 107 -55.55 8.19 19.42
C HIS A 107 -56.15 9.09 18.32
N GLU A 108 -57.31 8.65 17.86
CA GLU A 108 -58.45 9.45 17.43
C GLU A 108 -58.42 10.19 16.11
N PHE A 109 -58.85 9.42 15.10
CA PHE A 109 -59.80 9.79 14.07
C PHE A 109 -60.91 10.74 14.62
N HIS A 110 -60.67 12.05 14.57
CA HIS A 110 -61.65 13.06 14.96
C HIS A 110 -62.72 13.21 13.89
N ARG A 111 -63.77 12.39 14.04
CA ARG A 111 -65.06 12.51 13.40
C ARG A 111 -65.79 13.75 13.95
N SER A 112 -66.01 14.75 13.10
CA SER A 112 -67.01 15.82 13.27
C SER A 112 -67.45 16.15 11.84
N ARG A 113 -68.63 15.82 11.30
CA ARG A 113 -69.99 16.09 11.78
C ARG A 113 -70.04 17.40 12.54
N HIS A 114 -70.40 18.48 11.86
CA HIS A 114 -71.56 19.32 12.20
C HIS A 114 -71.73 20.38 11.10
N LEU A 115 -72.87 20.27 10.41
CA LEU A 115 -73.74 21.33 9.87
C LEU A 115 -73.14 22.36 8.91
#